data_AF-A0A7C1IIZ3-F1
#
_entry.id   AF-A0A7C1IIZ3-F1
#
_cell.length_a   1.000
_cell.length_b   1.000
_cell.length_c   1.000
_cell.angle_alpha   90.00
_cell.angle_beta   90.00
_cell.angle_gamma   90.00
#
_symmetry.space_group_name_H-M   'P 1'
#
loop_
_entity.id
_entity.type
_entity.pdbx_description
1 polymer ?
#
loop_
_entity_poly.entity_id
_entity_poly.type
_entity_poly.pdbx_seq_one_letter_code
_entity_poly.pdbx_strand_id
1 'polypeptide(L)'
;MNAELVTEFLRKENVFAVVGASGNPEKFGHKVYKDLKEAGYTVYPVNPNLDELLGDRCYPSLSDLPEKPAVVETVVPPELTEKVVRECESLGIDKVWMQPGSESEQAIAFCKRNGIKFVYGVCVMVQRRTFR
;
A
#
# COMPACT_ATOMS: atom_id res chain seq x y z
N MET A 1 -5.21 17.67 5.37
CA MET A 1 -4.82 16.27 5.60
C MET A 1 -4.68 16.06 7.09
N ASN A 2 -5.24 15.00 7.65
CA ASN A 2 -5.15 14.75 9.09
C ASN A 2 -3.75 14.18 9.40
N ALA A 3 -2.87 14.98 10.03
CA ALA A 3 -1.52 14.55 10.40
C ALA A 3 -1.54 13.33 11.34
N GLU A 4 -2.55 13.23 12.21
CA GLU A 4 -2.72 12.08 13.11
C GLU A 4 -2.96 10.78 12.32
N LEU A 5 -3.71 10.87 11.21
CA LEU A 5 -3.98 9.71 10.35
C LEU A 5 -2.72 9.23 9.65
N VAL A 6 -1.90 10.14 9.13
CA VAL A 6 -0.62 9.80 8.51
C VAL A 6 0.31 9.12 9.52
N THR A 7 0.41 9.66 10.73
CA THR A 7 1.19 9.04 11.82
C THR A 7 0.64 7.67 12.22
N GLU A 8 -0.69 7.49 12.23
CA GLU A 8 -1.31 6.19 12.49
C GLU A 8 -0.91 5.12 11.46
N PHE A 9 -0.83 5.50 10.18
CA PHE A 9 -0.43 4.60 9.10
C PHE A 9 1.07 4.27 9.18
N LEU A 10 1.90 5.23 9.57
CA LEU A 10 3.36 5.09 9.64
C LEU A 10 3.87 4.50 10.97
N ARG A 11 2.99 3.93 11.80
CA ARG A 11 3.41 3.21 13.00
C ARG A 11 4.29 2.01 12.65
N LYS A 12 5.34 1.79 13.44
CA LYS A 12 6.42 0.87 13.06
C LYS A 12 5.99 -0.59 13.06
N GLU A 13 5.03 -0.90 13.91
CA GLU A 13 4.39 -2.21 14.05
C GLU A 13 3.42 -2.55 12.92
N ASN A 14 3.02 -1.58 12.08
CA ASN A 14 2.13 -1.86 10.96
C ASN A 14 2.87 -2.69 9.89
N VAL A 15 2.27 -3.81 9.52
CA VAL A 15 2.67 -4.60 8.35
C VAL A 15 2.10 -3.95 7.09
N PHE A 16 2.94 -3.74 6.08
CA PHE A 16 2.56 -3.14 4.80
C PHE A 16 2.43 -4.19 3.69
N ALA A 17 1.54 -3.94 2.73
CA ALA A 17 1.55 -4.62 1.44
C ALA A 17 1.62 -3.59 0.32
N VAL A 18 2.61 -3.69 -0.57
CA VAL A 18 2.78 -2.79 -1.71
C VAL A 18 2.16 -3.43 -2.95
N VAL A 19 0.94 -3.02 -3.29
CA VAL A 19 0.24 -3.47 -4.50
C VAL A 19 0.72 -2.64 -5.68
N GLY A 20 1.21 -3.31 -6.72
CA GLY A 20 1.94 -2.68 -7.82
C GLY A 20 3.45 -2.71 -7.64
N ALA A 21 3.96 -3.61 -6.80
CA ALA A 21 5.39 -3.90 -6.68
C ALA A 21 6.00 -4.20 -8.06
N SER A 22 7.27 -3.83 -8.28
CA SER A 22 7.89 -3.93 -9.61
C SER A 22 9.35 -4.35 -9.50
N GLY A 23 9.77 -5.28 -10.36
CA GLY A 23 11.17 -5.64 -10.54
C GLY A 23 12.01 -4.54 -11.20
N ASN A 24 11.38 -3.60 -11.93
CA ASN A 24 12.08 -2.48 -12.55
C ASN A 24 12.42 -1.38 -11.50
N PRO A 25 13.72 -1.09 -11.25
CA PRO A 25 14.15 -0.11 -10.26
C PRO A 25 13.67 1.32 -10.50
N GLU A 26 13.33 1.68 -11.74
CA GLU A 26 12.86 3.02 -12.09
C GLU A 26 11.40 3.28 -11.68
N LYS A 27 10.60 2.21 -11.54
CA LYS A 27 9.18 2.31 -11.20
C LYS A 27 8.98 2.60 -9.71
N PHE A 28 7.97 3.40 -9.39
CA PHE A 28 7.64 3.75 -8.02
C PHE A 28 7.30 2.55 -7.14
N GLY A 29 6.66 1.50 -7.68
CA GLY A 29 6.41 0.27 -6.93
C GLY A 29 7.68 -0.39 -6.38
N HIS A 30 8.79 -0.33 -7.13
CA HIS A 30 10.10 -0.78 -6.65
C HIS A 30 10.64 0.15 -5.56
N LYS A 31 10.62 1.47 -5.83
CA LYS A 31 11.18 2.50 -4.95
C LYS A 31 10.46 2.54 -3.59
N VAL A 32 9.13 2.48 -3.58
CA VAL A 32 8.30 2.48 -2.37
C VAL A 32 8.54 1.22 -1.54
N TYR A 33 8.51 0.04 -2.17
CA TYR A 33 8.76 -1.22 -1.48
C TYR A 33 10.16 -1.24 -0.85
N LYS A 34 11.18 -0.86 -1.61
CA LYS A 34 12.56 -0.75 -1.12
C LYS A 34 12.67 0.23 0.05
N ASP A 35 12.07 1.41 -0.04
CA ASP A 35 12.13 2.43 1.00
C ASP A 35 11.48 1.97 2.31
N LEU A 36 10.33 1.29 2.26
CA LEU A 36 9.68 0.71 3.44
C LEU A 36 10.51 -0.44 4.04
N LYS A 37 11.05 -1.31 3.20
CA LYS A 37 11.93 -2.42 3.63
C LYS A 37 13.20 -1.90 4.31
N GLU A 38 13.92 -0.98 3.68
CA GLU A 38 15.14 -0.38 4.23
C GLU A 38 14.87 0.47 5.47
N ALA A 39 13.67 1.04 5.59
CA ALA A 39 13.26 1.71 6.81
C ALA A 39 12.96 0.72 7.95
N GLY A 40 12.89 -0.58 7.69
CA GLY A 40 12.69 -1.66 8.67
C GLY A 40 11.24 -2.03 8.95
N TYR A 41 10.30 -1.74 8.04
CA TYR A 41 8.93 -2.22 8.17
C TYR A 41 8.85 -3.68 7.73
N THR A 42 7.95 -4.46 8.34
CA THR A 42 7.48 -5.69 7.69
C THR A 42 6.65 -5.29 6.48
N VAL A 43 7.12 -5.63 5.28
CA VAL A 43 6.45 -5.24 4.03
C VAL A 43 6.47 -6.37 3.01
N TYR A 44 5.31 -6.64 2.41
CA TYR A 44 5.16 -7.64 1.36
C TYR A 44 4.95 -7.00 -0.02
N PRO A 45 5.67 -7.47 -1.07
CA PRO A 45 5.42 -7.01 -2.43
C PRO A 45 4.27 -7.81 -3.06
N VAL A 46 3.32 -7.12 -3.69
CA VAL A 46 2.17 -7.73 -4.37
C VAL A 46 2.14 -7.35 -5.85
N ASN A 47 2.32 -8.34 -6.71
CA ASN A 47 2.20 -8.25 -8.17
C ASN A 47 2.10 -9.67 -8.78
N PRO A 48 1.03 -10.01 -9.50
CA PRO A 48 0.85 -11.35 -10.10
C PRO A 48 1.83 -11.70 -11.22
N ASN A 49 2.62 -10.74 -11.71
CA ASN A 49 3.59 -10.93 -12.78
C ASN A 49 5.04 -10.93 -12.28
N LEU A 50 5.26 -11.07 -10.97
CA LEU A 50 6.57 -11.03 -10.35
C LEU A 50 6.64 -12.11 -9.26
N ASP A 51 7.66 -12.96 -9.30
CA ASP A 51 7.84 -14.03 -8.31
C ASP A 51 8.63 -13.57 -7.09
N GLU A 52 9.58 -12.65 -7.28
CA GLU A 52 10.49 -12.16 -6.23
C GLU A 52 10.81 -10.67 -6.42
N LEU A 53 10.98 -9.95 -5.32
CA LEU A 53 11.49 -8.59 -5.31
C LEU A 53 12.49 -8.38 -4.17
N LEU A 54 13.74 -8.03 -4.50
CA LEU A 54 14.79 -7.72 -3.52
C LEU A 54 14.99 -8.82 -2.46
N GLY A 55 14.99 -10.09 -2.88
CA GLY A 55 15.19 -11.25 -1.99
C GLY A 55 13.93 -11.76 -1.30
N ASP A 56 12.79 -11.07 -1.43
CA ASP A 56 11.53 -11.49 -0.82
C ASP A 56 10.56 -12.01 -1.87
N ARG A 57 9.82 -13.06 -1.52
CA ARG A 57 8.73 -13.58 -2.34
C ARG A 57 7.72 -12.47 -2.63
N CYS A 58 7.35 -12.32 -3.91
CA CYS A 58 6.27 -11.47 -4.35
C CYS A 58 4.99 -12.29 -4.52
N TYR A 59 3.89 -11.76 -4.01
CA TYR A 59 2.62 -12.46 -3.93
C TYR A 59 1.66 -11.97 -5.03
N PRO A 60 0.82 -12.84 -5.60
CA PRO A 60 -0.06 -12.44 -6.69
C PRO A 60 -1.26 -11.60 -6.25
N SER A 61 -1.74 -11.77 -5.02
CA SER A 61 -2.86 -11.01 -4.44
C SER A 61 -2.64 -10.71 -2.95
N LEU A 62 -3.53 -9.90 -2.35
CA LEU A 62 -3.51 -9.66 -0.90
C LEU A 62 -3.90 -10.91 -0.12
N SER A 63 -4.76 -11.76 -0.71
CA SER A 63 -5.22 -13.00 -0.08
C SER A 63 -4.15 -14.10 0.00
N ASP A 64 -3.08 -13.99 -0.80
CA ASP A 64 -1.95 -14.93 -0.79
C ASP A 64 -0.87 -14.57 0.24
N LEU A 65 -1.00 -13.42 0.92
CA LEU A 65 -0.03 -12.95 1.90
C LEU A 65 0.02 -13.89 3.11
N PRO A 66 1.21 -14.09 3.72
CA PRO A 66 1.37 -14.98 4.87
C PRO A 66 0.70 -14.46 6.14
N GLU A 67 0.41 -13.16 6.19
CA GLU A 67 -0.38 -12.50 7.22
C GLU A 67 -1.17 -11.33 6.61
N LYS A 68 -2.26 -10.95 7.28
CA LYS A 68 -3.08 -9.81 6.85
C LYS A 68 -2.30 -8.51 7.09
N PRO A 69 -2.05 -7.68 6.07
CA PRO A 69 -1.36 -6.41 6.26
C PRO A 69 -2.26 -5.43 7.03
N ALA A 70 -1.63 -4.60 7.85
CA ALA A 70 -2.30 -3.49 8.51
C ALA A 70 -2.54 -2.33 7.53
N VAL A 71 -1.65 -2.13 6.55
CA VAL A 71 -1.74 -1.05 5.56
C VAL A 71 -1.53 -1.59 4.15
N VAL A 72 -2.44 -1.29 3.23
CA VAL A 72 -2.27 -1.55 1.80
C VAL A 72 -1.85 -0.28 1.08
N GLU A 73 -0.68 -0.31 0.46
CA GLU A 73 -0.06 0.78 -0.28
C GLU A 73 -0.25 0.54 -1.78
N THR A 74 -1.07 1.36 -2.45
CA THR A 74 -1.36 1.19 -3.88
C THR A 74 -0.45 2.07 -4.73
N VAL A 75 0.25 1.43 -5.68
CA VAL A 75 1.11 2.08 -6.69
C VAL A 75 0.70 1.61 -8.09
N VAL A 76 -0.60 1.55 -8.31
CA VAL A 76 -1.26 1.03 -9.52
C VAL A 76 -2.19 2.08 -10.12
N PRO A 77 -2.65 1.92 -11.38
CA PRO A 77 -3.66 2.79 -11.96
C PRO A 77 -4.96 2.84 -11.13
N PRO A 78 -5.71 3.95 -11.16
CA PRO A 78 -6.93 4.16 -10.38
C PRO A 78 -7.96 3.02 -10.50
N GLU A 79 -8.14 2.46 -11.70
CA GLU A 79 -9.11 1.39 -11.96
C GLU A 79 -8.71 0.08 -11.24
N LEU A 80 -7.43 -0.14 -11.03
CA LEU A 80 -6.94 -1.28 -10.25
C LEU A 80 -7.06 -1.00 -8.75
N THR A 81 -6.81 0.23 -8.30
CA THR A 81 -7.06 0.64 -6.90
C THR A 81 -8.51 0.38 -6.49
N GLU A 82 -9.48 0.62 -7.37
CA GLU A 82 -10.90 0.31 -7.10
C GLU A 82 -11.18 -1.17 -6.85
N LYS A 83 -10.42 -2.07 -7.47
CA LYS A 83 -10.49 -3.51 -7.20
C LYS A 83 -9.81 -3.83 -5.88
N VAL A 84 -8.65 -3.23 -5.63
CA VAL A 84 -7.87 -3.42 -4.40
C VAL A 84 -8.66 -3.00 -3.17
N VAL A 85 -9.38 -1.87 -3.18
CA VAL A 85 -10.18 -1.45 -2.01
C VAL A 85 -11.34 -2.41 -1.71
N ARG A 86 -11.89 -3.09 -2.73
CA ARG A 86 -12.92 -4.12 -2.54
C ARG A 86 -12.33 -5.41 -1.97
N GLU A 87 -11.14 -5.79 -2.42
CA GLU A 87 -10.40 -6.90 -1.83
C GLU A 87 -10.00 -6.59 -0.38
N CYS A 88 -9.63 -5.34 -0.08
CA CYS A 88 -9.36 -4.91 1.29
C CYS A 88 -10.59 -5.10 2.18
N GLU A 89 -11.77 -4.69 1.70
CA GLU A 89 -13.03 -4.87 2.45
C GLU A 89 -13.33 -6.35 2.71
N SER A 90 -13.22 -7.21 1.69
CA SER A 90 -13.50 -8.64 1.85
C SER A 90 -12.51 -9.36 2.77
N LEU A 91 -11.27 -8.87 2.87
CA LEU A 91 -10.23 -9.39 3.77
C LEU A 91 -10.24 -8.72 5.15
N GLY A 92 -11.10 -7.71 5.37
CA GLY A 92 -11.15 -6.94 6.61
C GLY A 92 -9.85 -6.16 6.87
N ILE A 93 -9.26 -5.60 5.81
CA ILE A 93 -8.16 -4.63 5.84
C ILE A 93 -8.77 -3.23 5.82
N ASP A 94 -8.44 -2.42 6.81
CA ASP A 94 -9.12 -1.15 7.09
C ASP A 94 -8.25 0.09 6.86
N LYS A 95 -7.03 -0.05 6.30
CA LYS A 95 -6.16 1.08 5.96
C LYS A 95 -5.59 0.95 4.55
N VAL A 96 -5.88 1.95 3.71
CA VAL A 96 -5.38 2.02 2.33
C VAL A 96 -4.66 3.35 2.09
N TRP A 97 -3.39 3.29 1.68
CA TRP A 97 -2.63 4.44 1.24
C TRP A 97 -2.54 4.44 -0.28
N MET A 98 -3.15 5.43 -0.90
CA MET A 98 -3.12 5.64 -2.34
C MET A 98 -1.98 6.60 -2.68
N GLN A 99 -0.91 6.09 -3.30
CA GLN A 99 0.15 6.96 -3.83
C GLN A 99 -0.44 7.97 -4.84
N PRO A 100 0.19 9.14 -5.03
CA PRO A 100 -0.24 10.11 -6.01
C PRO A 100 -0.42 9.47 -7.40
N GLY A 101 -1.61 9.62 -7.96
CA GLY A 101 -2.00 9.06 -9.26
C GLY A 101 -2.59 7.65 -9.19
N SER A 102 -2.70 7.03 -8.01
CA SER A 102 -3.39 5.76 -7.82
C SER A 102 -4.79 5.91 -7.24
N GLU A 103 -5.15 7.10 -6.77
CA GLU A 103 -6.47 7.38 -6.23
C GLU A 103 -7.55 7.49 -7.31
N SER A 104 -8.78 7.15 -6.95
CA SER A 104 -9.97 7.43 -7.76
C SER A 104 -11.09 7.92 -6.87
N GLU A 105 -12.00 8.74 -7.41
CA GLU A 105 -13.20 9.17 -6.67
C GLU A 105 -14.03 7.98 -6.19
N GLN A 106 -14.07 6.92 -7.00
CA GLN A 106 -14.85 5.72 -6.72
C GLN A 106 -14.20 4.89 -5.61
N ALA A 107 -12.88 4.75 -5.61
CA ALA A 107 -12.13 4.11 -4.54
C ALA A 107 -12.28 4.87 -3.21
N ILE A 108 -12.15 6.20 -3.24
CA ILE A 108 -12.35 7.07 -2.07
C ILE A 108 -13.78 6.95 -1.53
N ALA A 109 -14.79 7.01 -2.40
CA ALA A 109 -16.19 6.87 -2.01
C ALA A 109 -16.48 5.46 -1.43
N PHE A 110 -15.84 4.42 -1.98
CA PHE A 110 -15.95 3.07 -1.46
C PHE A 110 -15.33 2.95 -0.06
N CYS A 111 -14.12 3.46 0.15
CA CYS A 111 -13.50 3.43 1.47
C CYS A 111 -14.34 4.15 2.53
N LYS A 112 -14.87 5.36 2.21
CA LYS A 112 -15.76 6.12 3.09
C LYS A 112 -17.01 5.32 3.50
N ARG A 113 -17.68 4.66 2.55
CA ARG A 113 -18.92 3.90 2.81
C ARG A 113 -18.68 2.65 3.67
N ASN A 114 -17.50 2.04 3.56
CA ASN A 114 -17.18 0.78 4.23
C ASN A 114 -16.27 0.97 5.46
N GLY A 115 -16.04 2.20 5.90
CA GLY A 115 -15.24 2.47 7.10
C GLY A 115 -13.74 2.17 6.95
N ILE A 116 -13.23 2.04 5.72
CA ILE A 116 -11.80 1.90 5.45
C ILE A 116 -11.17 3.28 5.59
N LYS A 117 -10.17 3.41 6.47
CA LYS A 117 -9.33 4.60 6.57
C LYS A 117 -8.46 4.70 5.34
N PHE A 118 -8.25 5.92 4.84
CA PHE A 118 -7.42 6.11 3.65
C PHE A 118 -6.61 7.40 3.68
N VAL A 119 -5.45 7.35 3.04
CA VAL A 119 -4.58 8.49 2.73
C VAL A 119 -4.42 8.53 1.21
N TYR A 120 -4.43 9.71 0.61
CA TYR A 120 -4.21 9.88 -0.83
C TYR A 120 -3.55 11.23 -1.15
N GLY A 121 -3.01 11.37 -2.36
CA GLY A 121 -2.41 12.62 -2.84
C GLY A 121 -1.05 12.96 -2.20
N VAL A 122 -0.50 12.08 -1.37
CA VAL A 122 0.81 12.24 -0.74
C VAL A 122 1.65 10.96 -0.83
N CYS A 123 2.96 11.12 -0.97
CA CYS A 123 3.89 10.01 -1.09
C CYS A 123 4.31 9.46 0.27
N VAL A 124 4.12 8.16 0.52
CA VAL A 124 4.54 7.48 1.75
C VAL A 124 6.02 7.70 2.08
N MET A 125 6.91 7.68 1.09
CA MET A 125 8.34 7.87 1.31
C MET A 125 8.66 9.28 1.82
N VAL A 126 7.95 10.30 1.30
CA VAL A 126 8.12 11.69 1.74
C VAL A 126 7.57 11.83 3.15
N GLN A 127 6.33 11.40 3.39
CA GLN A 127 5.70 11.52 4.70
C GLN A 127 6.51 10.79 5.79
N ARG A 128 6.93 9.54 5.54
CA ARG A 128 7.77 8.75 6.46
C ARG A 128 9.07 9.46 6.85
N ARG A 129 9.70 10.19 5.92
CA ARG A 129 10.95 10.94 6.18
C ARG A 129 10.69 12.22 6.95
N THR A 130 9.50 12.81 6.81
CA THR A 130 9.07 14.00 7.57
C THR A 130 8.72 13.68 9.02
N PHE A 131 8.02 12.57 9.27
CA PHE A 131 7.59 12.15 10.62
C PHE A 131 8.64 11.29 11.36
N ARG A 132 9.93 11.59 11.16
CA ARG A 132 11.03 10.90 11.85
C ARG A 132 11.09 11.23 13.33
#